data_AF-A0A2V6TTK8-F1
#
_entry.id   AF-A0A2V6TTK8-F1
#
_cell.length_a   1.000
_cell.length_b   1.000
_cell.length_c   1.000
_cell.angle_alpha   90.00
_cell.angle_beta   90.00
_cell.angle_gamma   90.00
#
_symmetry.space_group_name_H-M   'P 1'
#
loop_
_entity.id
_entity.type
_entity.pdbx_description
1 polymer ?
#
loop_
_entity_poly.entity_id
_entity_poly.type
_entity_poly.pdbx_seq_one_letter_code
_entity_poly.pdbx_strand_id
1 'polypeptide(L)'
;TVALGLSTAAAQSPSWRPPTESQRCPSKWGAVDERGAGNHMKPASVLKAAQLIRTGEVIELGQVLSSSMPISATRQFNVHTKRTFM
;
A
#
# COMPACT_ATOMS: atom_id res chain seq x y z
N THR A 1 -23.60 -53.17 28.24
CA THR A 1 -23.90 -52.29 27.10
C THR A 1 -23.65 -50.86 27.52
N VAL A 2 -22.57 -50.23 27.06
CA VAL A 2 -22.22 -48.84 27.43
C VAL A 2 -22.60 -47.94 26.26
N ALA A 3 -23.50 -46.98 26.51
CA ALA A 3 -23.93 -46.02 25.51
C ALA A 3 -23.00 -44.79 25.56
N LEU A 4 -22.24 -44.56 24.48
CA LEU A 4 -21.51 -43.30 24.27
C LEU A 4 -22.48 -42.27 23.69
N GLY A 5 -22.81 -41.24 24.46
CA GLY A 5 -23.56 -40.08 23.97
C GLY A 5 -22.66 -39.15 23.17
N LEU A 6 -22.91 -39.02 21.86
CA LEU A 6 -22.26 -37.99 21.04
C LEU A 6 -22.95 -36.64 21.33
N SER A 7 -22.21 -35.71 21.92
CA SER A 7 -22.63 -34.32 22.06
C SER A 7 -22.19 -33.56 20.81
N THR A 8 -23.12 -33.07 20.01
CA THR A 8 -22.84 -32.16 18.89
C THR A 8 -22.52 -30.78 19.45
N ALA A 9 -21.26 -30.36 19.34
CA ALA A 9 -20.85 -29.00 19.68
C ALA A 9 -21.48 -28.02 18.69
N ALA A 10 -22.35 -27.13 19.18
CA ALA A 10 -22.91 -26.06 18.36
C ALA A 10 -21.80 -25.08 17.96
N ALA A 11 -21.59 -24.90 16.65
CA ALA A 11 -20.67 -23.89 16.14
C ALA A 11 -21.19 -22.49 16.53
N GLN A 12 -20.40 -21.77 17.33
CA GLN A 12 -20.73 -20.39 17.70
C GLN A 12 -20.64 -19.49 16.46
N SER A 13 -21.67 -18.68 16.23
CA SER A 13 -21.61 -17.64 15.20
C SER A 13 -20.52 -16.63 15.57
N PRO A 14 -19.69 -16.16 14.61
CA PRO A 14 -18.66 -15.17 14.88
C PRO A 14 -19.27 -13.95 15.56
N SER A 15 -18.85 -13.69 16.80
CA SER A 15 -19.33 -12.56 17.61
C SER A 15 -18.71 -11.22 17.17
N TRP A 16 -17.64 -11.27 16.40
CA TRP A 16 -16.97 -10.08 15.89
C TRP A 16 -17.75 -9.46 14.73
N ARG A 17 -18.03 -8.17 14.83
CA ARG A 17 -18.51 -7.33 13.73
C ARG A 17 -17.47 -6.24 13.45
N PRO A 18 -17.24 -5.87 12.18
CA PRO A 18 -16.36 -4.75 11.88
C PRO A 18 -16.91 -3.46 12.53
N PRO A 19 -16.03 -2.56 13.01
CA PRO A 19 -16.45 -1.26 13.50
C PRO A 19 -17.25 -0.48 12.44
N THR A 20 -18.01 0.53 12.88
CA THR A 20 -18.70 1.43 11.93
C THR A 20 -17.68 2.10 11.00
N GLU A 21 -18.10 2.54 9.82
CA GLU A 21 -17.17 3.17 8.85
C GLU A 21 -16.38 4.34 9.47
N SER A 22 -17.05 5.16 10.29
CA SER A 22 -16.42 6.26 11.06
C SER A 22 -15.39 5.80 12.10
N GLN A 23 -15.51 4.56 12.58
CA GLN A 23 -14.57 3.94 13.52
C GLN A 23 -13.49 3.12 12.81
N ARG A 24 -13.64 2.89 11.49
CA ARG A 24 -12.65 2.19 10.69
C ARG A 24 -11.56 3.18 10.30
N CYS A 25 -10.40 3.01 10.93
CA CYS A 25 -9.15 3.69 10.60
C CYS A 25 -9.20 5.22 10.68
N PRO A 26 -9.60 5.82 11.83
CA PRO A 26 -9.46 7.26 12.01
C PRO A 26 -7.99 7.65 11.79
N SER A 27 -7.75 8.65 10.94
CA SER A 27 -6.40 9.10 10.67
C SER A 27 -5.76 9.61 11.95
N LYS A 28 -4.62 9.03 12.32
CA LYS A 28 -3.84 9.47 13.50
C LYS A 28 -3.24 10.87 13.34
N TRP A 29 -3.32 11.45 12.15
CA TRP A 29 -2.82 12.79 11.82
C TRP A 29 -3.93 13.85 11.73
N GLY A 30 -5.18 13.48 12.00
CA GLY A 30 -6.32 14.40 12.01
C GLY A 30 -7.36 14.06 10.94
N ALA A 31 -8.58 14.51 11.15
CA ALA A 31 -9.74 14.12 10.34
C ALA A 31 -9.67 14.54 8.86
N VAL A 32 -8.88 15.56 8.54
CA VAL A 32 -8.72 16.11 7.18
C VAL A 32 -7.38 15.72 6.54
N ASP A 33 -6.61 14.83 7.16
CA ASP A 33 -5.33 14.41 6.63
C ASP A 33 -5.50 13.48 5.42
N GLU A 34 -4.91 13.88 4.29
CA GLU A 34 -4.85 13.08 3.05
C GLU A 34 -3.45 12.48 2.81
N ARG A 35 -2.46 12.80 3.66
CA ARG A 35 -1.06 12.43 3.44
C ARG A 35 -0.68 11.08 4.07
N GLY A 36 -1.38 10.66 5.11
CA GLY A 36 -1.21 9.34 5.71
C GLY A 36 0.22 9.08 6.17
N ALA A 37 0.76 7.89 5.87
CA ALA A 37 2.11 7.49 6.29
C ALA A 37 3.22 8.43 5.79
N GLY A 38 2.98 9.24 4.76
CA GLY A 38 3.89 10.29 4.34
C GLY A 38 4.24 11.27 5.46
N ASN A 39 3.36 11.44 6.46
CA ASN A 39 3.61 12.26 7.65
C ASN A 39 4.74 11.75 8.57
N HIS A 40 5.23 10.53 8.36
CA HIS A 40 6.45 10.05 9.03
C HIS A 40 7.72 10.70 8.48
N MET A 41 7.72 11.20 7.24
CA MET A 41 8.86 11.88 6.63
C MET A 41 8.95 13.31 7.19
N LYS A 42 9.74 13.48 8.25
CA LYS A 42 9.99 14.75 8.96
C LYS A 42 11.33 15.37 8.51
N PRO A 43 11.56 16.68 8.71
CA PRO A 43 12.85 17.30 8.39
C PRO A 43 14.05 16.58 9.02
N ALA A 44 13.90 16.09 10.26
CA ALA A 44 14.95 15.33 10.93
C ALA A 44 15.28 13.98 10.27
N SER A 45 14.29 13.25 9.73
CA SER A 45 14.56 11.99 9.02
C SER A 45 15.21 12.25 7.66
N VAL A 46 14.85 13.34 6.99
CA VAL A 46 15.50 13.78 5.74
C VAL A 46 16.97 14.12 5.99
N LEU A 47 17.29 14.89 7.04
CA LEU A 47 18.67 15.22 7.38
C LEU A 47 19.50 13.97 7.69
N LYS A 48 18.95 13.02 8.47
CA LYS A 48 19.61 11.74 8.75
C LYS A 48 19.89 10.94 7.47
N ALA A 49 18.95 10.91 6.52
CA ALA A 49 19.15 10.23 5.25
C ALA A 49 20.22 10.91 4.39
N ALA A 50 20.25 12.25 4.34
CA ALA A 50 21.26 13.00 3.60
C ALA A 50 22.69 12.72 4.11
N GLN A 51 22.86 12.49 5.41
CA GLN A 51 24.16 12.12 6.00
C GLN A 51 24.67 10.74 5.56
N LEU A 52 23.83 9.89 4.96
CA LEU A 52 24.24 8.60 4.40
C LEU A 52 24.96 8.74 3.05
N ILE A 53 24.85 9.89 2.39
CA ILE A 53 25.52 10.15 1.10
C ILE A 53 27.01 10.34 1.38
N ARG A 54 27.85 9.41 0.89
CA ARG A 54 29.32 9.45 1.04
C ARG A 54 30.06 9.63 -0.28
N THR A 55 29.68 8.85 -1.29
CA THR A 55 30.37 8.79 -2.59
C THR A 55 29.71 9.66 -3.66
N GLY A 56 28.42 9.98 -3.49
CA GLY A 56 27.62 10.63 -4.52
C GLY A 56 27.19 9.69 -5.66
N GLU A 57 27.37 8.37 -5.51
CA GLU A 57 26.86 7.39 -6.48
C GLU A 57 25.33 7.44 -6.57
N VAL A 58 24.82 7.39 -7.80
CA VAL A 58 23.39 7.39 -8.11
C VAL A 58 23.05 6.10 -8.84
N ILE A 59 22.08 5.35 -8.32
CA ILE A 59 21.61 4.08 -8.86
C ILE A 59 20.15 4.24 -9.27
N GLU A 60 19.85 4.05 -10.55
CA GLU A 60 18.49 4.10 -11.08
C GLU A 60 17.72 2.83 -10.69
N LEU A 61 16.66 2.98 -9.89
CA LEU A 61 15.79 1.87 -9.45
C LEU A 61 14.52 1.74 -10.29
N GLY A 62 14.33 2.62 -11.28
CA GLY A 62 13.15 2.63 -12.16
C GLY A 62 13.23 1.57 -13.25
N GLN A 63 12.09 1.00 -13.61
CA GLN A 63 11.97 0.13 -14.79
C GLN A 63 11.91 0.98 -16.06
N VAL A 64 12.57 0.52 -17.12
CA VAL A 64 12.45 1.14 -18.45
C VAL A 64 11.01 1.00 -18.94
N LEU A 65 10.36 2.14 -19.21
CA LEU A 65 8.99 2.16 -19.68
C LEU A 65 8.94 1.82 -21.18
N SER A 66 8.25 0.73 -21.52
CA SER A 66 8.06 0.27 -22.89
C SER A 66 6.71 -0.43 -23.04
N SER A 67 6.29 -0.67 -24.28
CA SER A 67 5.08 -1.46 -24.56
C SER A 67 5.20 -2.93 -24.12
N SER A 68 6.43 -3.43 -23.94
CA SER A 68 6.70 -4.80 -23.50
C SER A 68 6.96 -4.93 -22.01
N MET A 69 6.90 -3.83 -21.24
CA MET A 69 7.15 -3.89 -19.80
C MET A 69 6.05 -4.68 -19.09
N PRO A 70 6.35 -5.35 -17.95
CA PRO A 70 5.33 -5.97 -17.13
C PRO A 70 4.30 -4.93 -16.67
N ILE A 71 3.04 -5.14 -17.02
CA ILE A 71 1.93 -4.28 -16.60
C ILE A 71 0.69 -5.13 -16.31
N SER A 72 -0.15 -4.69 -15.37
CA SER A 72 -1.42 -5.35 -15.09
C SER A 72 -2.30 -5.40 -16.35
N ALA A 73 -2.91 -6.55 -16.63
CA ALA A 73 -3.45 -6.91 -17.94
C ALA A 73 -4.39 -5.90 -18.60
N THR A 74 -5.19 -5.16 -17.83
CA THR A 74 -6.14 -4.18 -18.37
C THR A 74 -5.54 -2.78 -18.57
N ARG A 75 -4.26 -2.59 -18.27
CA ARG A 75 -3.54 -1.32 -18.44
C ARG A 75 -2.69 -1.36 -19.71
N GLN A 76 -2.51 -0.19 -20.31
CA GLN A 76 -1.66 0.00 -21.49
C GLN A 76 -0.68 1.14 -21.26
N PHE A 77 0.47 1.06 -21.91
CA PHE A 77 1.45 2.14 -21.95
C PHE A 77 1.59 2.61 -23.40
N ASN A 78 1.19 3.86 -23.65
CA ASN A 78 1.29 4.51 -24.95
C ASN A 78 2.04 5.84 -24.79
N VAL A 79 3.02 6.08 -25.66
CA VAL A 79 3.74 7.37 -25.71
C VAL A 79 3.19 8.16 -26.89
N HIS A 80 2.48 9.24 -26.60
CA HIS A 80 1.97 10.16 -27.61
C HIS A 80 2.89 11.38 -27.67
N THR A 81 3.80 11.42 -28.63
CA THR A 81 4.60 12.62 -28.89
C THR A 81 3.81 13.60 -29.75
N LYS A 82 4.06 14.90 -29.58
CA LYS A 82 3.52 15.92 -30.47
C LYS A 82 4.02 15.62 -31.89
N ARG A 83 3.12 15.59 -32.89
CA ARG A 83 3.53 15.45 -34.30
C ARG A 83 4.44 16.62 -34.68
N THR A 84 5.68 16.34 -35.02
CA THR A 84 6.55 17.28 -35.72
C THR A 84 6.21 17.17 -37.20
N PHE A 85 5.67 18.23 -37.80
CA PHE A 85 5.56 18.32 -39.26
C PHE A 85 6.95 18.66 -39.78
N MET A 86 7.51 17.81 -40.65
CA MET A 86 8.67 18.14 -41.48
C MET A 86 8.18 18.68 -42.82
#